data_AF-A0A6S6TK41-F1
#
_entry.id   AF-A0A6S6TK41-F1
#
_cell.length_a   1.000
_cell.length_b   1.000
_cell.length_c   1.000
_cell.angle_alpha   90.00
_cell.angle_beta   90.00
_cell.angle_gamma   90.00
#
_symmetry.space_group_name_H-M   'P 1'
#
loop_
_entity.id
_entity.type
_entity.pdbx_description
1 polymer ?
#
loop_
_entity_poly.entity_id
_entity_poly.type
_entity_poly.pdbx_seq_one_letter_code
_entity_poly.pdbx_strand_id
1 'polypeptide(L)'
;GESFNFVMDGLEIKFEDITFMPLDSADFPDDLAIRLYHHDYVPTEGEEQNRIIKALYTMLDAILGEESSTFDFQYIDFDDMPHPKEKDYPLGLLPSFIEDKKAKRANAGERFPKEDIGLLEGKVEELPTLLVINNGLKYYEFTKEFPYLFRVKLDLKNVGENGLPKGNTDELYKVEDVIYQTIAKEEKGHFIATETYNAKRELFYYADSLESIEKVLEALPKNLETCAFSYEVNYDPFWVMVESYIYM
;
A
#
# COMPACT_ATOMS: atom_id res chain seq x y z
N GLY A 1 6.54 -32.19 18.00
CA GLY A 1 5.50 -32.14 19.03
C GLY A 1 6.16 -31.72 20.31
N GLU A 2 6.41 -30.43 20.45
CA GLU A 2 6.64 -29.80 21.74
C GLU A 2 5.37 -29.00 22.01
N SER A 3 4.69 -29.30 23.10
CA SER A 3 3.57 -28.50 23.59
C SER A 3 4.15 -27.20 24.13
N PHE A 4 3.95 -26.09 23.42
CA PHE A 4 4.33 -24.77 23.90
C PHE A 4 3.23 -24.25 24.82
N ASN A 5 3.52 -24.23 26.12
CA ASN A 5 2.68 -23.55 27.11
C ASN A 5 3.19 -22.13 27.24
N PHE A 6 2.31 -21.16 27.01
CA PHE A 6 2.63 -19.75 27.16
C PHE A 6 2.11 -19.27 28.51
N VAL A 7 3.03 -18.78 29.36
CA VAL A 7 2.68 -18.27 30.69
C VAL A 7 2.93 -16.77 30.73
N MET A 8 1.87 -15.99 30.88
CA MET A 8 1.96 -14.52 30.96
C MET A 8 1.04 -14.00 32.07
N ASP A 9 1.58 -13.17 32.96
CA ASP A 9 0.87 -12.64 34.14
C ASP A 9 0.20 -13.71 35.03
N GLY A 10 0.67 -14.96 35.00
CA GLY A 10 0.06 -16.09 35.72
C GLY A 10 -1.13 -16.75 35.02
N LEU A 11 -1.42 -16.35 33.78
CA LEU A 11 -2.33 -17.05 32.88
C LEU A 11 -1.52 -18.06 32.06
N GLU A 12 -1.93 -19.32 32.07
CA GLU A 12 -1.37 -20.37 31.22
C GLU A 12 -2.31 -20.56 30.02
N ILE A 13 -1.83 -20.19 28.82
CA ILE A 13 -2.51 -20.46 27.56
C ILE A 13 -1.73 -21.55 26.86
N LYS A 14 -2.42 -22.62 26.46
CA LYS A 14 -1.79 -23.65 25.65
C LYS A 14 -2.03 -23.37 24.19
N PHE A 15 -0.99 -23.55 23.40
CA PHE A 15 -1.05 -23.41 21.96
C PHE A 15 -2.13 -24.28 21.30
N GLU A 16 -2.37 -25.47 21.85
CA GLU A 16 -3.36 -26.42 21.36
C GLU A 16 -4.82 -25.97 21.60
N ASP A 17 -5.04 -25.05 22.52
CA ASP A 17 -6.37 -24.54 22.86
C ASP A 17 -6.79 -23.35 21.98
N ILE A 18 -5.89 -22.90 21.10
CA ILE A 18 -6.11 -21.77 20.18
C ILE A 18 -6.32 -22.24 18.75
N THR A 19 -7.39 -21.76 18.16
CA THR A 19 -7.67 -21.90 16.73
C THR A 19 -7.84 -20.53 16.08
N PHE A 20 -7.73 -20.51 14.75
CA PHE A 20 -8.01 -19.33 13.96
C PHE A 20 -9.05 -19.63 12.87
N MET A 21 -9.81 -18.62 12.51
CA MET A 21 -10.70 -18.62 11.36
C MET A 21 -10.32 -17.48 10.41
N PRO A 22 -10.16 -17.76 9.11
CA PRO A 22 -10.05 -16.71 8.10
C PRO A 22 -11.33 -15.86 8.04
N LEU A 23 -11.17 -14.54 8.06
CA LEU A 23 -12.25 -13.59 7.83
C LEU A 23 -12.22 -13.17 6.36
N ASP A 24 -12.97 -13.88 5.52
CA ASP A 24 -13.05 -13.54 4.11
C ASP A 24 -14.00 -12.34 3.90
N SER A 25 -13.51 -11.29 3.26
CA SER A 25 -14.33 -10.17 2.79
C SER A 25 -14.60 -10.33 1.30
N ALA A 26 -15.84 -10.14 0.86
CA ALA A 26 -16.17 -10.13 -0.57
C ALA A 26 -15.56 -8.90 -1.27
N ASP A 27 -15.41 -7.80 -0.54
CA ASP A 27 -14.83 -6.55 -1.05
C ASP A 27 -13.30 -6.56 -0.97
N PHE A 28 -12.72 -7.38 -0.08
CA PHE A 28 -11.28 -7.51 0.14
C PHE A 28 -10.87 -9.00 0.28
N PRO A 29 -11.00 -9.82 -0.78
CA PRO A 29 -10.79 -11.27 -0.71
C PRO A 29 -9.34 -11.69 -0.39
N ASP A 30 -8.40 -10.77 -0.61
CA ASP A 30 -6.97 -10.97 -0.41
C ASP A 30 -6.43 -10.39 0.90
N ASP A 31 -7.27 -9.72 1.69
CA ASP A 31 -6.90 -9.29 3.03
C ASP A 31 -6.62 -10.53 3.91
N LEU A 32 -5.48 -10.49 4.59
CA LEU A 32 -5.13 -11.42 5.63
C LEU A 32 -5.81 -10.96 6.92
N ALA A 33 -7.07 -11.36 7.06
CA ALA A 33 -7.86 -11.13 8.26
C ALA A 33 -8.17 -12.48 8.93
N ILE A 34 -7.97 -12.54 10.24
CA ILE A 34 -8.28 -13.74 11.02
C ILE A 34 -9.01 -13.39 12.31
N ARG A 35 -9.82 -14.32 12.78
CA ARG A 35 -10.36 -14.33 14.13
C ARG A 35 -9.71 -15.44 14.91
N LEU A 36 -9.25 -15.16 16.12
CA LEU A 36 -8.69 -16.12 17.05
C LEU A 36 -9.73 -16.55 18.08
N TYR A 37 -9.77 -17.84 18.37
CA TYR A 37 -10.63 -18.44 19.38
C TYR A 37 -9.77 -19.15 20.43
N HIS A 38 -10.20 -19.05 21.68
CA HIS A 38 -9.66 -19.84 22.79
C HIS A 38 -10.78 -20.71 23.33
N HIS A 39 -10.74 -22.03 23.08
CA HIS A 39 -11.90 -22.90 23.33
C HIS A 39 -12.35 -22.99 24.79
N ASP A 40 -11.42 -22.80 25.73
CA ASP A 40 -11.72 -22.86 27.17
C ASP A 40 -11.95 -21.47 27.81
N TYR A 41 -12.05 -20.41 27.01
CA TYR A 41 -12.12 -19.05 27.53
C TYR A 41 -13.27 -18.25 26.93
N VAL A 42 -14.16 -17.77 27.79
CA VAL A 42 -15.21 -16.81 27.43
C VAL A 42 -14.74 -15.41 27.85
N PRO A 43 -14.54 -14.47 26.91
CA PRO A 43 -14.17 -13.10 27.22
C PRO A 43 -15.17 -12.44 28.18
N THR A 44 -14.68 -12.02 29.34
CA THR A 44 -15.36 -11.10 30.25
C THR A 44 -14.85 -9.68 29.98
N GLU A 45 -15.74 -8.68 29.98
CA GLU A 45 -15.30 -7.29 29.80
C GLU A 45 -14.31 -6.88 30.90
N GLY A 46 -13.20 -6.21 30.53
CA GLY A 46 -12.27 -5.58 31.47
C GLY A 46 -10.84 -6.10 31.40
N GLU A 47 -10.15 -6.11 32.55
CA GLU A 47 -8.70 -6.38 32.62
C GLU A 47 -8.31 -7.80 32.18
N GLU A 48 -9.23 -8.76 32.31
CA GLU A 48 -9.00 -10.17 31.97
C GLU A 48 -8.91 -10.39 30.45
N GLN A 49 -9.87 -9.84 29.69
CA GLN A 49 -9.84 -9.83 28.22
C GLN A 49 -8.57 -9.15 27.67
N ASN A 50 -8.17 -8.01 28.25
CA ASN A 50 -6.94 -7.32 27.83
C ASN A 50 -5.67 -8.15 28.04
N ARG A 51 -5.62 -8.97 29.09
CA ARG A 51 -4.47 -9.86 29.35
C ARG A 51 -4.40 -10.99 28.33
N ILE A 52 -5.54 -11.54 27.93
CA ILE A 52 -5.61 -12.61 26.94
C ILE A 52 -5.29 -12.12 25.55
N ILE A 53 -5.85 -10.98 25.16
CA ILE A 53 -5.52 -10.34 23.89
C ILE A 53 -3.99 -10.13 23.79
N LYS A 54 -3.36 -9.58 24.83
CA LYS A 54 -1.90 -9.42 24.87
C LYS A 54 -1.15 -10.76 24.78
N ALA A 55 -1.62 -11.79 25.45
CA ALA A 55 -0.99 -13.11 25.40
C ALA A 55 -1.07 -13.69 23.99
N LEU A 56 -2.23 -13.57 23.33
CA LEU A 56 -2.43 -14.04 21.97
C LEU A 56 -1.58 -13.26 20.95
N TYR A 57 -1.49 -11.93 21.06
CA TYR A 57 -0.55 -11.14 20.25
C TYR A 57 0.90 -11.59 20.44
N THR A 58 1.31 -11.82 21.69
CA THR A 58 2.68 -12.29 21.97
C THR A 58 2.92 -13.70 21.40
N MET A 59 1.90 -14.57 21.41
CA MET A 59 1.99 -15.89 20.77
C MET A 59 2.09 -15.77 19.26
N LEU A 60 1.33 -14.87 18.62
CA LEU A 60 1.45 -14.59 17.20
C LEU A 60 2.87 -14.12 16.84
N ASP A 61 3.44 -13.18 17.62
CA ASP A 61 4.82 -12.72 17.43
C ASP A 61 5.84 -13.88 17.53
N ALA A 62 5.62 -14.81 18.48
CA ALA A 62 6.50 -15.98 18.65
C ALA A 62 6.41 -16.97 17.47
N ILE A 63 5.24 -17.12 16.85
CA ILE A 63 5.01 -18.04 15.72
C ILE A 63 5.51 -17.45 14.41
N LEU A 64 5.25 -16.17 14.21
CA LEU A 64 5.46 -15.47 12.95
C LEU A 64 6.83 -14.80 12.89
N GLY A 65 7.47 -14.58 14.04
CA GLY A 65 8.63 -13.71 14.20
C GLY A 65 8.21 -12.24 14.36
N GLU A 66 8.95 -11.50 15.19
CA GLU A 66 8.65 -10.09 15.56
C GLU A 66 8.45 -9.17 14.33
N GLU A 67 9.11 -9.45 13.20
CA GLU A 67 8.99 -8.65 11.97
C GLU A 67 7.77 -9.01 11.09
N SER A 68 7.15 -10.20 11.24
CA SER A 68 6.10 -10.68 10.31
C SER A 68 4.68 -10.40 10.82
N SER A 69 4.46 -10.45 12.13
CA SER A 69 3.13 -10.26 12.75
C SER A 69 2.57 -8.85 12.59
N THR A 70 3.43 -7.83 12.67
CA THR A 70 3.05 -6.40 12.58
C THR A 70 2.70 -5.98 11.15
N PHE A 71 3.19 -6.71 10.13
CA PHE A 71 3.09 -6.30 8.73
C PHE A 71 2.14 -7.14 7.89
N ASP A 72 1.82 -8.37 8.30
CA ASP A 72 1.06 -9.29 7.45
C ASP A 72 -0.46 -9.18 7.62
N PHE A 73 -0.98 -8.94 8.83
CA PHE A 73 -2.42 -8.95 9.09
C PHE A 73 -3.08 -7.57 8.94
N GLN A 74 -4.23 -7.54 8.28
CA GLN A 74 -5.04 -6.32 8.12
C GLN A 74 -6.06 -6.16 9.24
N TYR A 75 -6.48 -7.29 9.81
CA TYR A 75 -7.44 -7.31 10.91
C TYR A 75 -7.28 -8.60 11.71
N ILE A 76 -7.20 -8.47 13.02
CA ILE A 76 -7.19 -9.59 13.96
C ILE A 76 -8.32 -9.35 14.95
N ASP A 77 -9.24 -10.31 14.99
CA ASP A 77 -10.36 -10.30 15.90
C ASP A 77 -10.24 -11.40 16.96
N PHE A 78 -10.91 -11.22 18.10
CA PHE A 78 -10.90 -12.16 19.22
C PHE A 78 -12.33 -12.42 19.66
N ASP A 79 -12.74 -13.68 19.67
CA ASP A 79 -14.13 -14.05 19.95
C ASP A 79 -14.22 -15.31 20.80
N ASP A 80 -15.40 -15.53 21.38
CA ASP A 80 -15.63 -16.48 22.47
C ASP A 80 -15.77 -17.93 22.01
N MET A 81 -16.40 -18.17 20.86
CA MET A 81 -16.40 -19.48 20.19
C MET A 81 -16.72 -19.36 18.69
N PRO A 82 -16.19 -20.26 17.84
CA PRO A 82 -16.63 -20.34 16.45
C PRO A 82 -18.10 -20.74 16.42
N HIS A 83 -18.91 -20.03 15.63
CA HIS A 83 -20.30 -20.44 15.45
C HIS A 83 -20.33 -21.84 14.82
N PRO A 84 -21.37 -22.68 15.05
CA PRO A 84 -21.41 -24.07 14.55
C PRO A 84 -21.29 -24.23 13.01
N LYS A 85 -21.35 -23.13 12.28
CA LYS A 85 -21.23 -23.07 10.81
C LYS A 85 -19.85 -22.60 10.35
N GLU A 86 -19.03 -22.11 11.26
CA GLU A 86 -17.70 -21.57 11.02
C GLU A 86 -16.67 -22.68 11.19
N LYS A 87 -15.75 -22.75 10.23
CA LYS A 87 -14.66 -23.72 10.25
C LYS A 87 -13.41 -23.02 10.71
N ASP A 88 -12.87 -23.47 11.83
CA ASP A 88 -11.62 -23.01 12.39
C ASP A 88 -10.49 -24.02 12.14
N TYR A 89 -9.27 -23.56 12.40
CA TYR A 89 -8.03 -24.29 12.12
C TYR A 89 -7.07 -24.16 13.30
N PRO A 90 -6.30 -25.20 13.64
CA PRO A 90 -5.26 -25.10 14.66
C PRO A 90 -4.28 -23.97 14.37
N LEU A 91 -3.89 -23.21 15.39
CA LEU A 91 -2.98 -22.06 15.26
C LEU A 91 -1.63 -22.44 14.60
N GLY A 92 -1.17 -23.68 14.77
CA GLY A 92 0.06 -24.17 14.13
C GLY A 92 0.03 -24.24 12.61
N LEU A 93 -1.16 -24.17 11.99
CA LEU A 93 -1.30 -24.09 10.54
C LEU A 93 -1.23 -22.65 10.02
N LEU A 94 -1.19 -21.65 10.91
CA LEU A 94 -1.22 -20.24 10.54
C LEU A 94 -0.07 -19.85 9.60
N PRO A 95 1.21 -20.25 9.83
CA PRO A 95 2.30 -19.91 8.89
C PRO A 95 2.04 -20.41 7.47
N SER A 96 1.63 -21.68 7.32
CA SER A 96 1.32 -22.24 6.00
C SER A 96 0.09 -21.61 5.37
N PHE A 97 -0.93 -21.23 6.16
CA PHE A 97 -2.07 -20.47 5.67
C PHE A 97 -1.66 -19.10 5.12
N ILE A 98 -0.78 -18.39 5.81
CA ILE A 98 -0.23 -17.10 5.35
C ILE A 98 0.56 -17.31 4.06
N GLU A 99 1.43 -18.32 4.00
CA GLU A 99 2.18 -18.66 2.78
C GLU A 99 1.25 -18.99 1.61
N ASP A 100 0.20 -19.77 1.84
CA ASP A 100 -0.79 -20.12 0.81
C ASP A 100 -1.59 -18.90 0.33
N LYS A 101 -2.01 -18.00 1.24
CA LYS A 101 -2.67 -16.73 0.88
C LYS A 101 -1.70 -15.82 0.12
N LYS A 102 -0.44 -15.70 0.55
CA LYS A 102 0.62 -14.95 -0.16
C LYS A 102 0.90 -15.55 -1.54
N ALA A 103 0.95 -16.87 -1.68
CA ALA A 103 1.15 -17.57 -2.94
C ALA A 103 -0.06 -17.43 -3.88
N LYS A 104 -1.29 -17.46 -3.35
CA LYS A 104 -2.51 -17.17 -4.13
C LYS A 104 -2.53 -15.71 -4.60
N ARG A 105 -2.17 -14.76 -3.74
CA ARG A 105 -2.01 -13.34 -4.08
C ARG A 105 -0.94 -13.12 -5.15
N ALA A 106 0.19 -13.81 -5.04
CA ALA A 106 1.25 -13.80 -6.06
C ALA A 106 0.83 -14.42 -7.40
N ASN A 107 -0.22 -15.25 -7.41
CA ASN A 107 -0.82 -15.81 -8.62
C ASN A 107 -2.09 -15.06 -9.08
N ALA A 108 -2.56 -14.03 -8.35
CA ALA A 108 -3.84 -13.36 -8.59
C ALA A 108 -3.74 -12.07 -9.43
N GLY A 109 -2.57 -11.42 -9.55
CA GLY A 109 -2.39 -10.22 -10.38
C GLY A 109 -0.93 -9.90 -10.71
N GLU A 110 -0.70 -9.22 -11.83
CA GLU A 110 0.62 -8.68 -12.18
C GLU A 110 0.99 -7.57 -11.17
N ARG A 111 2.03 -7.78 -10.34
CA ARG A 111 2.58 -6.80 -9.39
C ARG A 111 2.96 -5.47 -10.04
N PHE A 112 3.30 -5.53 -11.32
CA PHE A 112 3.50 -4.37 -12.18
C PHE A 112 2.56 -4.56 -13.38
N PRO A 113 1.29 -4.12 -13.25
CA PRO A 113 0.37 -4.22 -14.37
C PRO A 113 0.95 -3.42 -15.54
N LYS A 114 0.70 -3.90 -16.76
CA LYS A 114 1.09 -3.14 -17.95
C LYS A 114 0.47 -1.74 -17.91
N GLU A 115 1.28 -0.74 -18.20
CA GLU A 115 0.82 0.63 -18.30
C GLU A 115 -0.26 0.76 -19.37
N ASP A 116 -1.37 1.39 -18.98
CA ASP A 116 -2.46 1.76 -19.87
C ASP A 116 -2.64 3.28 -19.79
N ILE A 117 -1.92 4.00 -20.64
CA ILE A 117 -1.81 5.45 -20.57
C ILE A 117 -2.99 6.11 -21.30
N GLY A 118 -3.83 6.81 -20.55
CA GLY A 118 -4.90 7.66 -21.06
C GLY A 118 -4.49 9.14 -21.09
N LEU A 119 -4.89 9.84 -22.16
CA LEU A 119 -4.81 11.30 -22.23
C LEU A 119 -6.23 11.89 -22.17
N LEU A 120 -6.44 12.78 -21.21
CA LEU A 120 -7.69 13.50 -20.99
C LEU A 120 -7.43 14.99 -21.16
N GLU A 121 -8.25 15.63 -21.98
CA GLU A 121 -8.23 17.07 -22.16
C GLU A 121 -9.49 17.67 -21.53
N GLY A 122 -9.31 18.70 -20.72
CA GLY A 122 -10.40 19.39 -20.04
C GLY A 122 -10.24 20.90 -20.05
N LYS A 123 -11.16 21.58 -19.38
CA LYS A 123 -11.04 23.01 -19.08
C LYS A 123 -11.40 23.27 -17.63
N VAL A 124 -10.55 24.05 -16.96
CA VAL A 124 -10.77 24.57 -15.62
C VAL A 124 -10.68 26.10 -15.71
N GLU A 125 -11.73 26.80 -15.28
CA GLU A 125 -11.80 28.27 -15.33
C GLU A 125 -11.46 28.85 -16.73
N GLU A 126 -11.99 28.23 -17.80
CA GLU A 126 -11.73 28.56 -19.22
C GLU A 126 -10.31 28.28 -19.75
N LEU A 127 -9.37 27.88 -18.89
CA LEU A 127 -8.03 27.45 -19.29
C LEU A 127 -8.01 25.93 -19.54
N PRO A 128 -7.28 25.45 -20.57
CA PRO A 128 -7.15 24.01 -20.80
C PRO A 128 -6.39 23.35 -19.66
N THR A 129 -6.82 22.13 -19.32
CA THR A 129 -6.04 21.19 -18.50
C THR A 129 -5.73 19.95 -19.34
N LEU A 130 -4.51 19.43 -19.18
CA LEU A 130 -4.08 18.16 -19.75
C LEU A 130 -3.79 17.20 -18.61
N LEU A 131 -4.45 16.05 -18.62
CA LEU A 131 -4.26 15.01 -17.65
C LEU A 131 -3.83 13.72 -18.37
N VAL A 132 -2.69 13.19 -17.97
CA VAL A 132 -2.20 11.88 -18.40
C VAL A 132 -2.37 10.95 -17.20
N ILE A 133 -3.04 9.81 -17.37
CA ILE A 133 -3.30 8.85 -16.29
C ILE A 133 -2.88 7.44 -16.69
N ASN A 134 -2.44 6.65 -15.71
CA ASN A 134 -2.20 5.23 -15.88
C ASN A 134 -3.42 4.42 -15.41
N ASN A 135 -4.29 4.05 -16.35
CA ASN A 135 -5.48 3.25 -16.10
C ASN A 135 -5.14 1.80 -15.72
N GLY A 136 -3.91 1.33 -15.95
CA GLY A 136 -3.47 -0.02 -15.59
C GLY A 136 -3.50 -0.28 -14.08
N LEU A 137 -3.61 0.78 -13.28
CA LEU A 137 -3.67 0.73 -11.82
C LEU A 137 -5.10 0.82 -11.28
N LYS A 138 -6.11 0.88 -12.15
CA LYS A 138 -7.51 0.76 -11.77
C LYS A 138 -7.69 -0.64 -11.18
N TYR A 139 -7.90 -0.73 -9.87
CA TYR A 139 -7.90 -1.96 -9.05
C TYR A 139 -6.51 -2.52 -8.68
N TYR A 140 -5.48 -1.68 -8.56
CA TYR A 140 -4.18 -2.14 -8.07
C TYR A 140 -4.23 -2.56 -6.59
N GLU A 141 -3.86 -3.82 -6.30
CA GLU A 141 -4.06 -4.46 -4.99
C GLU A 141 -2.83 -4.43 -4.08
N PHE A 142 -1.70 -3.93 -4.58
CA PHE A 142 -0.41 -3.91 -3.85
C PHE A 142 -0.02 -2.49 -3.41
N THR A 143 -0.98 -1.59 -3.18
CA THR A 143 -0.73 -0.18 -2.80
C THR A 143 0.18 -0.04 -1.58
N LYS A 144 0.03 -0.95 -0.59
CA LYS A 144 0.80 -0.93 0.67
C LYS A 144 2.30 -1.16 0.47
N GLU A 145 2.69 -1.83 -0.62
CA GLU A 145 4.10 -2.04 -0.96
C GLU A 145 4.75 -0.77 -1.51
N PHE A 146 3.95 0.22 -1.90
CA PHE A 146 4.39 1.50 -2.45
C PHE A 146 3.72 2.64 -1.68
N PRO A 147 4.07 2.84 -0.40
CA PRO A 147 3.28 3.70 0.47
C PRO A 147 3.67 5.18 0.40
N TYR A 148 4.68 5.55 -0.40
CA TYR A 148 5.15 6.93 -0.47
C TYR A 148 4.66 7.61 -1.75
N LEU A 149 3.70 8.51 -1.62
CA LEU A 149 3.33 9.41 -2.70
C LEU A 149 4.46 10.44 -2.89
N PHE A 150 5.12 10.37 -4.03
CA PHE A 150 6.06 11.35 -4.50
C PHE A 150 5.39 12.27 -5.51
N ARG A 151 5.07 13.50 -5.07
CA ARG A 151 4.46 14.54 -5.89
C ARG A 151 5.51 15.55 -6.32
N VAL A 152 5.81 15.58 -7.61
CA VAL A 152 6.74 16.53 -8.21
C VAL A 152 5.95 17.71 -8.79
N LYS A 153 6.38 18.93 -8.48
CA LYS A 153 5.74 20.17 -8.92
C LYS A 153 6.73 20.98 -9.76
N LEU A 154 6.34 21.27 -10.99
CA LEU A 154 7.14 22.02 -11.96
C LEU A 154 6.40 23.31 -12.33
N ASP A 155 6.94 24.44 -11.87
CA ASP A 155 6.44 25.76 -12.28
C ASP A 155 7.10 26.14 -13.60
N LEU A 156 6.31 26.17 -14.68
CA LEU A 156 6.76 26.38 -16.05
C LEU A 156 6.98 27.87 -16.31
N LYS A 157 8.15 28.23 -16.85
CA LYS A 157 8.50 29.63 -17.14
C LYS A 157 8.06 30.08 -18.54
N ASN A 158 8.03 29.16 -19.50
CA ASN A 158 7.70 29.43 -20.90
C ASN A 158 6.38 28.77 -21.29
N VAL A 159 5.28 29.51 -21.19
CA VAL A 159 3.93 29.02 -21.52
C VAL A 159 3.23 29.88 -22.57
N GLY A 160 2.28 29.29 -23.29
CA GLY A 160 1.38 30.01 -24.17
C GLY A 160 0.30 30.78 -23.40
N GLU A 161 -0.52 31.54 -24.12
CA GLU A 161 -1.70 32.24 -23.54
C GLU A 161 -2.71 31.28 -22.90
N ASN A 162 -2.63 30.00 -23.26
CA ASN A 162 -3.45 28.92 -22.73
C ASN A 162 -2.84 28.24 -21.49
N GLY A 163 -1.70 28.74 -20.97
CA GLY A 163 -1.05 28.19 -19.78
C GLY A 163 -0.34 26.85 -19.98
N LEU A 164 -0.31 26.31 -21.22
CA LEU A 164 0.43 25.09 -21.56
C LEU A 164 1.87 25.42 -21.96
N PRO A 165 2.83 24.48 -21.78
CA PRO A 165 4.22 24.67 -22.21
C PRO A 165 4.31 25.12 -23.68
N LYS A 166 5.17 26.09 -23.96
CA LYS A 166 5.43 26.58 -25.32
C LYS A 166 6.93 26.64 -25.59
N GLY A 167 7.34 26.17 -26.76
CA GLY A 167 8.74 26.18 -27.18
C GLY A 167 9.47 24.89 -26.78
N ASN A 168 10.71 24.99 -26.31
CA ASN A 168 11.52 23.83 -25.93
C ASN A 168 11.03 23.24 -24.59
N THR A 169 10.67 21.95 -24.60
CA THR A 169 10.23 21.17 -23.44
C THR A 169 11.18 20.00 -23.11
N ASP A 170 12.39 19.98 -23.68
CA ASP A 170 13.36 18.89 -23.51
C ASP A 170 13.77 18.72 -22.04
N GLU A 171 13.96 19.81 -21.31
CA GLU A 171 14.30 19.76 -19.88
C GLU A 171 13.16 19.20 -19.04
N LEU A 172 11.92 19.51 -19.41
CA LEU A 172 10.73 18.98 -18.76
C LEU A 172 10.72 17.46 -18.91
N TYR A 173 10.80 16.96 -20.15
CA TYR A 173 10.80 15.52 -20.41
C TYR A 173 11.99 14.79 -19.78
N LYS A 174 13.17 15.43 -19.68
CA LYS A 174 14.31 14.85 -18.96
C LYS A 174 14.01 14.63 -17.47
N VAL A 175 13.28 15.53 -16.82
CA VAL A 175 12.85 15.35 -15.43
C VAL A 175 11.92 14.14 -15.33
N GLU A 176 10.93 14.04 -16.22
CA GLU A 176 9.99 12.91 -16.23
C GLU A 176 10.70 11.59 -16.48
N ASP A 177 11.61 11.55 -17.46
CA ASP A 177 12.40 10.38 -17.81
C ASP A 177 13.25 9.93 -16.62
N VAL A 178 13.94 10.83 -15.92
CA VAL A 178 14.75 10.47 -14.75
C VAL A 178 13.89 9.84 -13.66
N ILE A 179 12.73 10.43 -13.35
CA ILE A 179 11.80 9.89 -12.34
C ILE A 179 11.30 8.52 -12.79
N TYR A 180 10.84 8.41 -14.03
CA TYR A 180 10.31 7.16 -14.59
C TYR A 180 11.33 6.03 -14.61
N GLN A 181 12.56 6.30 -15.05
CA GLN A 181 13.63 5.30 -15.13
C GLN A 181 14.08 4.83 -13.74
N THR A 182 14.05 5.71 -12.73
CA THR A 182 14.52 5.39 -11.37
C THR A 182 13.43 4.72 -10.52
N ILE A 183 12.15 5.09 -10.71
CA ILE A 183 11.03 4.55 -9.94
C ILE A 183 10.35 3.41 -10.71
N ALA A 184 9.68 3.73 -11.82
CA ALA A 184 8.76 2.80 -12.48
C ALA A 184 9.49 1.64 -13.15
N LYS A 185 10.59 1.93 -13.87
CA LYS A 185 11.32 0.90 -14.62
C LYS A 185 12.12 -0.06 -13.73
N GLU A 186 12.59 0.40 -12.57
CA GLU A 186 13.29 -0.46 -11.62
C GLU A 186 12.34 -1.26 -10.72
N GLU A 187 11.03 -1.26 -11.03
CA GLU A 187 10.01 -1.94 -10.21
C GLU A 187 10.01 -1.41 -8.76
N LYS A 188 10.37 -0.12 -8.60
CA LYS A 188 10.44 0.60 -7.32
C LYS A 188 9.24 1.49 -7.06
N GLY A 189 8.30 1.50 -7.99
CA GLY A 189 7.09 2.29 -7.87
C GLY A 189 6.26 2.33 -9.13
N HIS A 190 5.29 3.24 -9.12
CA HIS A 190 4.25 3.33 -10.14
C HIS A 190 4.06 4.77 -10.57
N PHE A 191 3.99 4.98 -11.89
CA PHE A 191 3.45 6.22 -12.45
C PHE A 191 1.93 6.22 -12.32
N ILE A 192 1.37 7.26 -11.70
CA ILE A 192 -0.07 7.41 -11.52
C ILE A 192 -0.64 8.38 -12.55
N ALA A 193 -0.15 9.62 -12.53
CA ALA A 193 -0.71 10.68 -13.34
C ALA A 193 0.29 11.82 -13.56
N THR A 194 0.05 12.59 -14.62
CA THR A 194 0.61 13.92 -14.81
C THR A 194 -0.50 14.90 -15.11
N GLU A 195 -0.61 15.96 -14.33
CA GLU A 195 -1.53 17.05 -14.57
C GLU A 195 -0.76 18.27 -15.08
N THR A 196 -1.26 18.95 -16.11
CA THR A 196 -0.73 20.22 -16.59
C THR A 196 -1.84 21.23 -16.69
N TYR A 197 -1.76 22.26 -15.86
CA TYR A 197 -2.75 23.31 -15.74
C TYR A 197 -2.08 24.63 -15.37
N ASN A 198 -2.40 25.69 -16.12
CA ASN A 198 -2.03 27.07 -15.79
C ASN A 198 -0.56 27.28 -15.36
N ALA A 199 0.37 26.96 -16.26
CA ALA A 199 1.81 27.04 -16.05
C ALA A 199 2.37 26.16 -14.93
N LYS A 200 1.59 25.19 -14.45
CA LYS A 200 2.04 24.18 -13.52
C LYS A 200 1.93 22.82 -14.15
N ARG A 201 2.93 21.99 -13.90
CA ARG A 201 2.89 20.57 -14.22
C ARG A 201 3.23 19.78 -12.97
N GLU A 202 2.34 18.86 -12.62
CA GLU A 202 2.50 18.03 -11.46
C GLU A 202 2.52 16.57 -11.85
N LEU A 203 3.48 15.83 -11.29
CA LEU A 203 3.64 14.41 -11.52
C LEU A 203 3.41 13.65 -10.23
N PHE A 204 2.68 12.54 -10.33
CA PHE A 204 2.27 11.71 -9.22
C PHE A 204 2.85 10.31 -9.41
N TYR A 205 3.74 9.92 -8.50
CA TYR A 205 4.32 8.59 -8.45
C TYR A 205 4.14 8.01 -7.05
N TYR A 206 3.94 6.70 -6.93
CA TYR A 206 4.17 6.01 -5.67
C TYR A 206 5.49 5.27 -5.70
N ALA A 207 6.21 5.27 -4.59
CA ALA A 207 7.48 4.57 -4.42
C ALA A 207 7.43 3.60 -3.23
N ASP A 208 8.25 2.55 -3.32
CA ASP A 208 8.41 1.51 -2.29
C ASP A 208 9.07 2.05 -1.00
N SER A 209 9.90 3.09 -1.14
CA SER A 209 10.74 3.60 -0.06
C SER A 209 11.16 5.05 -0.28
N LEU A 210 11.54 5.72 0.81
CA LEU A 210 12.18 7.03 0.75
C LEU A 210 13.54 6.98 0.04
N GLU A 211 14.28 5.87 0.15
CA GLU A 211 15.57 5.68 -0.54
C GLU A 211 15.40 5.75 -2.07
N SER A 212 14.35 5.15 -2.61
CA SER A 212 14.02 5.23 -4.04
C SER A 212 13.76 6.67 -4.48
N ILE A 213 13.11 7.48 -3.64
CA ILE A 213 12.89 8.91 -3.90
C ILE A 213 14.21 9.70 -3.81
N GLU A 214 15.05 9.42 -2.81
CA GLU A 214 16.36 10.07 -2.67
C GLU A 214 17.24 9.84 -3.92
N LYS A 215 17.26 8.61 -4.46
CA LYS A 215 17.97 8.30 -5.71
C LYS A 215 17.48 9.13 -6.89
N VAL A 216 16.17 9.34 -7.00
CA VAL A 216 15.60 10.24 -8.02
C VAL A 216 16.15 11.64 -7.82
N LEU A 217 16.06 12.18 -6.61
CA LEU A 217 16.50 13.54 -6.30
C LEU A 217 17.99 13.75 -6.57
N GLU A 218 18.82 12.74 -6.35
CA GLU A 218 20.25 12.75 -6.68
C GLU A 218 20.51 12.75 -8.19
N ALA A 219 19.69 12.03 -8.95
CA ALA A 219 19.80 11.89 -10.41
C ALA A 219 19.20 13.07 -11.19
N LEU A 220 18.36 13.89 -10.55
CA LEU A 220 17.69 15.01 -11.22
C LEU A 220 18.67 16.09 -11.72
N PRO A 221 18.37 16.72 -12.87
CA PRO A 221 19.17 17.84 -13.36
C PRO A 221 19.17 19.00 -12.35
N LYS A 222 20.36 19.47 -11.95
CA LYS A 222 20.50 20.52 -10.93
C LYS A 222 20.13 21.92 -11.41
N ASN A 223 20.14 22.15 -12.72
CA ASN A 223 19.84 23.44 -13.34
C ASN A 223 18.75 23.23 -14.39
N LEU A 224 17.55 23.75 -14.11
CA LEU A 224 16.43 23.76 -15.05
C LEU A 224 16.13 25.21 -15.44
N GLU A 225 16.39 25.55 -16.70
CA GLU A 225 16.15 26.90 -17.20
C GLU A 225 14.66 27.14 -17.45
N THR A 226 13.94 26.12 -17.92
CA THR A 226 12.55 26.20 -18.39
C THR A 226 11.50 26.05 -17.29
N CYS A 227 11.87 25.56 -16.11
CA CYS A 227 10.95 25.41 -14.97
C CYS A 227 11.65 25.61 -13.62
N ALA A 228 10.87 25.75 -12.55
CA ALA A 228 11.33 25.60 -11.17
C ALA A 228 10.80 24.28 -10.61
N PHE A 229 11.69 23.52 -9.97
CA PHE A 229 11.39 22.21 -9.41
C PHE A 229 11.15 22.31 -7.90
N SER A 230 10.07 21.70 -7.44
CA SER A 230 9.82 21.40 -6.04
C SER A 230 9.14 20.04 -5.91
N TYR A 231 9.11 19.46 -4.71
CA TYR A 231 8.47 18.17 -4.49
C TYR A 231 7.85 18.08 -3.10
N GLU A 232 6.98 17.10 -2.94
CA GLU A 232 6.36 16.71 -1.69
C GLU A 232 6.37 15.18 -1.60
N VAL A 233 6.63 14.66 -0.40
CA VAL A 233 6.52 13.23 -0.11
C VAL A 233 5.51 13.04 1.00
N ASN A 234 4.48 12.24 0.75
CA ASN A 234 3.46 11.90 1.72
C ASN A 234 3.42 10.39 1.94
N TYR A 235 3.30 9.95 3.19
CA TYR A 235 3.02 8.55 3.50
C TYR A 235 1.52 8.30 3.33
N ASP A 236 1.16 7.49 2.33
CA ASP A 236 -0.20 7.17 1.91
C ASP A 236 -0.27 5.70 1.41
N PRO A 237 -0.23 4.71 2.31
CA PRO A 237 -0.20 3.28 1.98
C PRO A 237 -1.46 2.74 1.29
N PHE A 238 -2.54 3.52 1.28
CA PHE A 238 -3.82 3.16 0.68
C PHE A 238 -4.14 3.96 -0.58
N TRP A 239 -3.22 4.83 -1.03
CA TRP A 239 -3.34 5.63 -2.24
C TRP A 239 -4.56 6.57 -2.26
N VAL A 240 -5.02 7.01 -1.08
CA VAL A 240 -6.23 7.84 -0.92
C VAL A 240 -6.06 9.19 -1.62
N MET A 241 -4.84 9.72 -1.64
CA MET A 241 -4.55 11.04 -2.22
C MET A 241 -4.67 11.09 -3.75
N VAL A 242 -4.73 9.94 -4.41
CA VAL A 242 -4.82 9.85 -5.89
C VAL A 242 -6.07 9.13 -6.39
N GLU A 243 -7.03 8.79 -5.51
CA GLU A 243 -8.24 8.05 -5.88
C GLU A 243 -8.98 8.68 -7.07
N SER A 244 -9.04 10.00 -7.13
CA SER A 244 -9.69 10.73 -8.23
C SER A 244 -9.04 10.51 -9.60
N TYR A 245 -7.78 10.09 -9.64
CA TYR A 245 -7.06 9.76 -10.88
C TYR A 245 -7.22 8.29 -11.26
N ILE A 246 -7.36 7.39 -10.28
CA ILE A 246 -7.44 5.94 -10.50
C ILE A 246 -8.85 5.50 -10.87
N TYR A 247 -9.87 6.10 -10.25
CA TYR A 247 -11.27 5.70 -10.43
C TYR A 247 -12.05 6.57 -11.43
N MET A 248 -11.34 7.32 -12.28
CA MET A 248 -11.95 8.14 -13.32
C MET A 248 -12.60 7.30 -14.43
#